data_AF-A0A1H4GHN8-F1
#
_entry.id   AF-A0A1H4GHN8-F1
#
_cell.length_a   1.000
_cell.length_b   1.000
_cell.length_c   1.000
_cell.angle_alpha   90.00
_cell.angle_beta   90.00
_cell.angle_gamma   90.00
#
_symmetry.space_group_name_H-M   'P 1'
#
loop_
_entity.id
_entity.type
_entity.pdbx_description
1 polymer ?
#
loop_
_entity_poly.entity_id
_entity_poly.type
_entity_poly.pdbx_seq_one_letter_code
_entity_poly.pdbx_strand_id
1 'polypeptide(L)'
;MKQKFVLSKSNKIYFGIVATLYIAFFLIFSDKTPYATGGLIGYLLGLSLFPLAIALIVWLLSGRQEKSVSITFNIVLSLILLSQLAGLANKVPQSEVTKNLLEQESRYKQDVSNADTPAEVDAAYNKFSDAMIDTFNTLSEKNTGSEQQFYKIMGEFAAESQGVVQTWSKSYDAVAAPRILDLALLTSDAEFDYQKNVLKTYVEQSTVYSDFFANMVTGLKQRLSVLGENSEYVQGAVKGAETRYLEQLQETLSDNEARVNALSQQLLDKL
;
A
#
# COMPACT_ATOMS: atom_id res chain seq x y z
N MET A 1 -34.44 39.98 -26.15
CA MET A 1 -33.92 39.10 -27.23
C MET A 1 -33.80 37.68 -26.68
N LYS A 2 -34.29 36.65 -27.39
CA LYS A 2 -34.14 35.24 -26.96
C LYS A 2 -32.65 34.86 -27.07
N GLN A 3 -31.94 34.77 -25.94
CA GLN A 3 -30.59 34.23 -25.93
C GLN A 3 -30.63 32.79 -26.44
N LYS A 4 -29.71 32.46 -27.37
CA LYS A 4 -29.55 31.12 -27.95
C LYS A 4 -28.54 30.34 -27.11
N PHE A 5 -28.74 29.04 -26.97
CA PHE A 5 -27.75 28.17 -26.33
C PHE A 5 -26.52 28.06 -27.25
N VAL A 6 -25.40 28.60 -26.80
CA VAL A 6 -24.13 28.56 -27.54
C VAL A 6 -23.00 28.25 -26.57
N LEU A 7 -22.16 27.28 -26.91
CA LEU A 7 -20.92 27.04 -26.18
C LEU A 7 -19.89 28.11 -26.53
N SER A 8 -19.20 28.62 -25.51
CA SER A 8 -18.10 29.56 -25.68
C SER A 8 -16.95 28.94 -26.48
N LYS A 9 -16.11 29.78 -27.10
CA LYS A 9 -14.91 29.34 -27.80
C LYS A 9 -13.98 28.54 -26.87
N SER A 10 -13.86 28.95 -25.61
CA SER A 10 -13.05 28.28 -24.59
C SER A 10 -13.53 26.86 -24.30
N ASN A 11 -14.84 26.62 -24.22
CA ASN A 11 -15.39 25.28 -23.99
C ASN A 11 -15.10 24.34 -25.15
N LYS A 12 -15.18 24.84 -26.39
CA LYS A 12 -14.84 24.05 -27.59
C LYS A 12 -13.36 23.66 -27.60
N ILE A 13 -12.48 24.59 -27.23
CA ILE A 13 -11.04 24.31 -27.09
C ILE A 13 -10.80 23.27 -25.98
N TYR A 14 -11.41 23.44 -24.82
CA TYR A 14 -11.25 22.51 -23.70
C TYR A 14 -11.76 21.11 -24.03
N PHE A 15 -12.93 21.01 -24.67
CA PHE A 15 -13.42 19.74 -25.22
C PHE A 15 -12.42 19.12 -26.20
N GLY A 16 -11.84 19.91 -27.11
CA GLY A 16 -10.80 19.45 -28.03
C GLY A 16 -9.61 18.83 -27.30
N ILE A 17 -9.10 19.49 -26.24
CA ILE A 17 -8.00 18.98 -25.42
C ILE A 17 -8.37 17.63 -24.79
N VAL A 18 -9.53 17.54 -24.14
CA VAL A 18 -9.98 16.32 -23.46
C VAL A 18 -10.19 15.17 -24.46
N ALA A 19 -10.77 15.46 -25.63
CA ALA A 19 -10.95 14.48 -26.69
C ALA A 19 -9.61 14.00 -27.26
N THR A 20 -8.66 14.91 -27.49
CA THR A 20 -7.32 14.55 -27.96
C THR A 20 -6.56 13.70 -26.95
N LEU A 21 -6.61 14.04 -25.65
CA LEU A 21 -6.02 13.23 -24.59
C LEU A 21 -6.62 11.82 -24.57
N TYR A 22 -7.95 11.71 -24.66
CA TYR A 22 -8.61 10.41 -24.71
C TYR A 22 -8.20 9.58 -25.93
N ILE A 23 -8.14 10.20 -27.12
CA ILE A 23 -7.68 9.53 -28.35
C ILE A 23 -6.23 9.07 -28.20
N ALA A 24 -5.34 9.90 -27.66
CA ALA A 24 -3.95 9.55 -27.42
C ALA A 24 -3.85 8.33 -26.48
N PHE A 25 -4.59 8.33 -25.37
CA PHE A 25 -4.63 7.20 -24.45
C PHE A 25 -5.18 5.93 -25.09
N PHE A 26 -6.27 6.03 -25.86
CA PHE A 26 -6.83 4.89 -26.58
C PHE A 26 -5.80 4.28 -27.55
N LEU A 27 -5.04 5.12 -28.27
CA LEU A 27 -4.02 4.65 -29.21
C LEU A 27 -2.83 3.96 -28.52
N ILE A 28 -2.51 4.36 -27.28
CA ILE A 28 -1.41 3.80 -26.49
C ILE A 28 -1.81 2.50 -25.79
N PHE A 29 -3.02 2.44 -25.21
CA PHE A 29 -3.39 1.40 -24.25
C PHE A 29 -4.48 0.43 -24.72
N SER A 30 -5.12 0.64 -25.88
CA SER A 30 -6.21 -0.22 -26.35
C SER A 30 -5.76 -1.18 -27.44
N ASP A 31 -6.22 -2.42 -27.34
CA ASP A 31 -6.15 -3.37 -28.44
C ASP A 31 -6.96 -2.81 -29.61
N LYS A 32 -6.31 -2.59 -30.76
CA LYS A 32 -6.84 -1.89 -31.95
C LYS A 32 -7.87 -2.74 -32.73
N THR A 33 -8.76 -3.40 -32.00
CA THR A 33 -9.82 -4.23 -32.55
C THR A 33 -10.97 -3.37 -33.09
N PRO A 34 -11.78 -3.87 -34.03
CA PRO A 34 -12.98 -3.18 -34.50
C PRO A 34 -13.96 -2.84 -33.38
N TYR A 35 -14.09 -3.73 -32.38
CA TYR A 35 -14.93 -3.50 -31.20
C TYR A 35 -14.42 -2.32 -30.36
N ALA A 36 -13.11 -2.28 -30.07
CA ALA A 36 -12.51 -1.17 -29.35
C ALA A 36 -12.63 0.16 -30.11
N THR A 37 -12.47 0.12 -31.44
CA THR A 37 -12.64 1.30 -32.30
C THR A 37 -14.08 1.81 -32.29
N GLY A 38 -15.06 0.90 -32.32
CA GLY A 38 -16.47 1.25 -32.12
C GLY A 38 -16.73 1.86 -30.73
N GLY A 39 -16.08 1.33 -29.70
CA GLY A 39 -16.09 1.88 -28.34
C GLY A 39 -15.51 3.30 -28.26
N LEU A 40 -14.41 3.59 -28.96
CA LEU A 40 -13.83 4.94 -29.08
C LEU A 40 -14.84 5.93 -29.67
N ILE A 41 -15.49 5.56 -30.78
CA ILE A 41 -16.48 6.42 -31.43
C ILE A 41 -17.67 6.69 -30.51
N GLY A 42 -18.23 5.63 -29.90
CA GLY A 42 -19.32 5.75 -28.94
C GLY A 42 -18.94 6.62 -27.73
N TYR A 43 -17.70 6.49 -27.27
CA TYR A 43 -17.19 7.29 -26.17
C TYR A 43 -17.05 8.77 -26.54
N LEU A 44 -16.47 9.09 -27.70
CA LEU A 44 -16.34 10.48 -28.16
C LEU A 44 -17.71 11.15 -28.35
N LEU A 45 -18.70 10.38 -28.84
CA LEU A 45 -20.08 10.84 -28.89
C LEU A 45 -20.64 11.09 -27.48
N GLY A 46 -20.46 10.16 -26.54
CA GLY A 46 -20.89 10.33 -25.14
C GLY A 46 -20.23 11.52 -24.45
N LEU A 47 -18.92 11.70 -24.63
CA LEU A 47 -18.12 12.81 -24.11
C LEU A 47 -18.62 14.16 -24.62
N SER A 48 -19.17 14.21 -25.83
CA SER A 48 -19.76 15.44 -26.38
C SER A 48 -21.20 15.65 -25.90
N LEU A 49 -22.04 14.63 -25.97
CA LEU A 49 -23.49 14.73 -25.76
C LEU A 49 -23.86 14.85 -24.29
N PHE A 50 -23.14 14.15 -23.40
CA PHE A 50 -23.50 14.12 -21.98
C PHE A 50 -23.27 15.47 -21.27
N PRO A 51 -22.08 16.11 -21.36
CA PRO A 51 -21.89 17.46 -20.80
C PRO A 51 -22.81 18.49 -21.45
N LEU A 52 -23.11 18.36 -22.74
CA LEU A 52 -24.07 19.22 -23.46
C LEU A 52 -25.48 19.08 -22.88
N ALA A 53 -25.96 17.86 -22.63
CA ALA A 53 -27.28 17.60 -22.08
C ALA A 53 -27.43 18.20 -20.67
N ILE A 54 -26.44 17.99 -19.79
CA ILE A 54 -26.43 18.57 -18.44
C ILE A 54 -26.36 20.09 -18.50
N ALA A 55 -25.50 20.65 -19.36
CA ALA A 55 -25.38 22.09 -19.52
C ALA A 55 -26.67 22.73 -20.08
N LEU A 56 -27.41 22.04 -20.94
CA LEU A 56 -28.71 22.48 -21.44
C LEU A 56 -29.77 22.52 -20.34
N ILE A 57 -29.82 21.51 -19.46
CA ILE A 57 -30.72 21.50 -18.31
C ILE A 57 -30.41 22.69 -17.39
N VAL A 58 -29.14 22.90 -17.05
CA VAL A 58 -28.72 24.03 -16.21
C VAL A 58 -29.01 25.37 -16.88
N TRP A 59 -28.86 25.48 -18.20
CA TRP A 59 -29.26 26.67 -18.95
C TRP A 59 -30.72 27.03 -18.76
N LEU A 60 -31.62 26.03 -18.84
CA LEU A 60 -33.05 26.22 -18.64
C LEU A 60 -33.37 26.65 -17.20
N LEU A 61 -32.73 26.04 -16.21
CA LEU A 61 -32.94 26.33 -14.79
C LEU A 61 -32.36 27.68 -14.34
N SER A 62 -31.24 28.10 -14.93
CA SER A 62 -30.54 29.34 -14.56
C SER A 62 -31.09 30.59 -15.25
N GLY A 63 -32.27 30.52 -15.87
CA GLY A 63 -32.85 31.66 -16.58
C GLY A 63 -32.07 32.03 -17.86
N ARG A 64 -31.48 31.02 -18.52
CA ARG A 64 -30.74 31.12 -19.78
C ARG A 64 -29.40 31.86 -19.71
N GLN A 65 -28.77 31.91 -18.53
CA GLN A 65 -27.46 32.53 -18.36
C GLN A 65 -26.33 31.73 -19.03
N GLU A 66 -25.61 32.37 -19.95
CA GLU A 66 -24.50 31.75 -20.70
C GLU A 66 -23.34 31.31 -19.80
N LYS A 67 -23.04 32.09 -18.74
CA LYS A 67 -21.96 31.75 -17.79
C LYS A 67 -22.22 30.41 -17.09
N SER A 68 -23.46 30.16 -16.66
CA SER A 68 -23.85 28.93 -15.98
C SER A 68 -23.65 27.70 -16.86
N VAL A 69 -23.98 27.82 -18.16
CA VAL A 69 -23.72 26.77 -19.17
C VAL A 69 -22.25 26.46 -19.29
N SER A 70 -21.43 27.51 -19.39
CA SER A 70 -19.99 27.36 -19.58
C SER A 70 -19.32 26.68 -18.39
N ILE A 71 -19.72 27.08 -17.18
CA ILE A 71 -19.19 26.52 -15.94
C ILE A 71 -19.61 25.05 -15.80
N THR A 72 -20.90 24.74 -15.96
CA THR A 72 -21.41 23.37 -15.85
C THR A 72 -20.78 22.44 -16.89
N PHE A 73 -20.67 22.87 -18.15
CA PHE A 73 -20.05 22.08 -19.21
C PHE A 73 -18.62 21.69 -18.84
N ASN A 74 -17.82 22.67 -18.38
CA ASN A 74 -16.42 22.43 -18.00
C ASN A 74 -16.31 21.54 -16.75
N ILE A 75 -17.16 21.72 -15.74
CA ILE A 75 -17.16 20.88 -14.53
C ILE A 75 -17.44 19.43 -14.89
N VAL A 76 -18.52 19.17 -15.65
CA VAL A 76 -18.89 17.80 -16.04
C VAL A 76 -17.80 17.16 -16.88
N LEU A 77 -17.23 17.92 -17.83
CA LEU A 77 -16.14 17.42 -18.67
C LEU A 77 -14.86 17.11 -17.85
N SER A 78 -14.52 17.93 -16.86
CA SER A 78 -13.40 17.67 -15.94
C SER A 78 -13.63 16.43 -15.08
N LEU A 79 -14.85 16.20 -14.59
CA LEU A 79 -15.19 15.00 -13.83
C LEU A 79 -15.05 13.74 -14.68
N ILE A 80 -15.45 13.80 -15.96
CA ILE A 80 -15.26 12.70 -16.90
C ILE A 80 -13.77 12.44 -17.11
N LEU A 81 -12.96 13.48 -17.32
CA LEU A 81 -11.51 13.34 -17.46
C LEU A 81 -10.87 12.72 -16.21
N LEU A 82 -11.25 13.16 -15.01
CA LEU A 82 -10.75 12.59 -13.75
C LEU A 82 -11.13 11.11 -13.60
N SER A 83 -12.37 10.74 -13.96
CA SER A 83 -12.81 9.34 -13.96
C SER A 83 -12.00 8.48 -14.94
N GLN A 84 -11.68 9.00 -16.12
CA GLN A 84 -10.79 8.33 -17.07
C GLN A 84 -9.37 8.15 -16.49
N LEU A 85 -8.80 9.20 -15.89
CA LEU A 85 -7.47 9.13 -15.29
C LEU A 85 -7.41 8.13 -14.14
N ALA A 86 -8.45 8.06 -13.30
CA ALA A 86 -8.57 7.04 -12.25
C ALA A 86 -8.68 5.62 -12.84
N GLY A 87 -9.46 5.46 -13.92
CA GLY A 87 -9.53 4.19 -14.66
C GLY A 87 -8.21 3.79 -15.30
N LEU A 88 -7.39 4.76 -15.73
CA LEU A 88 -6.06 4.54 -16.28
C LEU A 88 -5.03 4.21 -15.20
N ALA A 89 -5.11 4.81 -14.02
CA ALA A 89 -4.26 4.43 -12.87
C ALA A 89 -4.44 2.94 -12.52
N ASN A 90 -5.67 2.42 -12.66
CA ASN A 90 -5.98 1.00 -12.47
C ASN A 90 -5.59 0.10 -13.67
N LYS A 91 -5.17 0.70 -14.80
CA LYS A 91 -4.76 0.01 -16.03
C LYS A 91 -3.27 0.15 -16.33
N VAL A 92 -2.50 0.89 -15.51
CA VAL A 92 -1.04 0.80 -15.55
C VAL A 92 -0.71 -0.67 -15.32
N PRO A 93 -0.07 -1.35 -16.29
CA PRO A 93 0.18 -2.79 -16.18
C PRO A 93 1.03 -3.00 -14.93
N GLN A 94 0.40 -3.47 -13.86
CA GLN A 94 1.12 -4.03 -12.75
C GLN A 94 1.90 -5.21 -13.34
N SER A 95 3.22 -5.16 -13.22
CA SER A 95 4.04 -6.30 -13.58
C SER A 95 3.49 -7.54 -12.88
N GLU A 96 3.58 -8.71 -13.50
CA GLU A 96 3.12 -9.97 -12.90
C GLU A 96 3.73 -10.19 -11.50
N VAL A 97 4.91 -9.60 -11.27
CA VAL A 97 5.57 -9.44 -9.98
C VAL A 97 4.73 -8.65 -8.97
N THR A 98 4.36 -7.41 -9.30
CA THR A 98 3.55 -6.55 -8.43
C THR A 98 2.23 -7.23 -8.09
N LYS A 99 1.61 -7.89 -9.06
CA LYS A 99 0.38 -8.64 -8.86
C LYS A 99 0.58 -9.80 -7.88
N ASN A 100 1.62 -10.62 -8.07
CA ASN A 100 1.91 -11.74 -7.17
C ASN A 100 2.19 -11.24 -5.75
N LEU A 101 3.01 -10.20 -5.58
CA LEU A 101 3.30 -9.62 -4.26
C LEU A 101 2.05 -9.10 -3.55
N LEU A 102 1.16 -8.41 -4.26
CA LEU A 102 -0.11 -7.93 -3.70
C LEU A 102 -1.07 -9.07 -3.36
N GLU A 103 -1.09 -10.14 -4.18
CA GLU A 103 -1.86 -11.34 -3.87
C GLU A 103 -1.33 -12.05 -2.61
N GLN A 104 -0.01 -12.14 -2.43
CA GLN A 104 0.58 -12.69 -1.21
C GLN A 104 0.25 -11.82 0.02
N GLU A 105 0.34 -10.50 -0.08
CA GLU A 105 -0.03 -9.59 1.01
C GLU A 105 -1.52 -9.72 1.38
N SER A 106 -2.40 -9.80 0.38
CA SER A 106 -3.83 -9.99 0.59
C SER A 106 -4.14 -11.32 1.28
N ARG A 107 -3.51 -12.42 0.81
CA ARG A 107 -3.63 -13.74 1.44
C ARG A 107 -3.12 -13.74 2.88
N TYR A 108 -1.99 -13.10 3.13
CA TYR A 108 -1.46 -12.95 4.48
C TYR A 108 -2.44 -12.24 5.41
N LYS A 109 -3.00 -11.10 4.99
CA LYS A 109 -4.02 -10.37 5.77
C LYS A 109 -5.25 -11.23 6.05
N GLN A 110 -5.69 -11.99 5.06
CA GLN A 110 -6.82 -12.91 5.21
C GLN A 110 -6.49 -14.05 6.20
N ASP A 111 -5.32 -14.68 6.06
CA ASP A 111 -4.87 -15.78 6.92
C ASP A 111 -4.73 -15.29 8.38
N VAL A 112 -4.16 -14.10 8.61
CA VAL A 112 -4.07 -13.47 9.95
C VAL A 112 -5.44 -13.11 10.51
N SER A 113 -6.36 -12.58 9.70
CA SER A 113 -7.70 -12.23 10.17
C SER A 113 -8.54 -13.45 10.55
N ASN A 114 -8.20 -14.63 10.04
CA ASN A 114 -8.88 -15.88 10.34
C ASN A 114 -8.13 -16.72 11.38
N ALA A 115 -6.98 -16.26 11.88
CA ALA A 115 -6.20 -16.97 12.88
C ALA A 115 -6.85 -16.81 14.26
N ASP A 116 -7.13 -17.94 14.90
CA ASP A 116 -7.69 -18.01 16.26
C ASP A 116 -6.58 -18.13 17.31
N THR A 117 -5.37 -18.49 16.89
CA THR A 117 -4.23 -18.71 17.79
C THR A 117 -2.97 -17.97 17.34
N PRO A 118 -2.06 -17.62 18.27
CA PRO A 118 -0.75 -17.06 17.93
C PRO A 118 0.06 -17.94 16.96
N ALA A 119 -0.02 -19.27 17.12
CA ALA A 119 0.67 -20.22 16.26
C ALA A 119 0.19 -20.16 14.79
N GLU A 120 -1.09 -19.89 14.56
CA GLU A 120 -1.64 -19.70 13.21
C GLU A 120 -1.18 -18.37 12.59
N VAL A 121 -1.05 -17.32 13.40
CA VAL A 121 -0.46 -16.03 12.94
C VAL A 121 1.00 -16.24 12.52
N ASP A 122 1.79 -16.96 13.31
CA ASP A 122 3.17 -17.28 12.98
C ASP A 122 3.28 -18.16 11.72
N ALA A 123 2.38 -19.13 11.56
CA ALA A 123 2.32 -19.95 10.35
C ALA A 123 1.97 -19.10 9.11
N ALA A 124 1.01 -18.18 9.22
CA ALA A 124 0.66 -17.25 8.15
C ALA A 124 1.83 -16.35 7.77
N TYR A 125 2.55 -15.81 8.76
CA TYR A 125 3.75 -14.99 8.54
C TYR A 125 4.87 -15.77 7.83
N ASN A 126 5.13 -17.00 8.27
CA ASN A 126 6.17 -17.85 7.66
C ASN A 126 5.84 -18.15 6.20
N LYS A 127 4.61 -18.58 5.91
CA LYS A 127 4.13 -18.83 4.55
C LYS A 127 4.25 -17.59 3.66
N PHE A 128 3.89 -16.41 4.17
CA PHE A 128 4.05 -15.16 3.45
C PHE A 128 5.52 -14.83 3.18
N SER A 129 6.38 -14.95 4.19
CA SER A 129 7.82 -14.66 4.09
C SER A 129 8.51 -15.60 3.10
N ASP A 130 8.22 -16.90 3.16
CA ASP A 130 8.75 -17.90 2.23
C ASP A 130 8.35 -17.55 0.78
N ALA A 131 7.08 -17.22 0.55
CA ALA A 131 6.60 -16.83 -0.78
C ALA A 131 7.27 -15.54 -1.30
N MET A 132 7.54 -14.58 -0.42
CA MET A 132 8.26 -13.34 -0.75
C MET A 132 9.71 -13.64 -1.14
N ILE A 133 10.41 -14.46 -0.35
CA ILE A 133 11.80 -14.88 -0.61
C ILE A 133 11.88 -15.62 -1.94
N ASP A 134 11.00 -16.59 -2.18
CA ASP A 134 10.93 -17.34 -3.43
C ASP A 134 10.65 -16.43 -4.64
N THR A 135 9.78 -15.44 -4.46
CA THR A 135 9.49 -14.44 -5.50
C THR A 135 10.75 -13.63 -5.84
N PHE A 136 11.47 -13.13 -4.84
CA PHE A 136 12.71 -12.39 -5.07
C PHE A 136 13.81 -13.24 -5.70
N ASN A 137 13.97 -14.49 -5.26
CA ASN A 137 14.93 -15.43 -5.84
C ASN A 137 14.61 -15.71 -7.32
N THR A 138 13.35 -16.01 -7.62
CA THR A 138 12.89 -16.23 -8.99
C THR A 138 13.14 -15.02 -9.89
N LEU A 139 12.96 -13.80 -9.35
CA LEU A 139 13.21 -12.56 -10.09
C LEU A 139 14.69 -12.28 -10.29
N SER A 140 15.51 -12.57 -9.29
CA SER A 140 16.95 -12.51 -9.42
C SER A 140 17.45 -13.46 -10.52
N GLU A 141 16.88 -14.66 -10.63
CA GLU A 141 17.25 -15.63 -11.68
C GLU A 141 16.83 -15.21 -13.10
N LYS A 142 15.69 -14.52 -13.22
CA LYS A 142 15.11 -14.12 -14.52
C LYS A 142 15.63 -12.79 -15.08
N ASN A 143 16.20 -11.94 -14.23
CA ASN A 143 16.69 -10.63 -14.61
C ASN A 143 18.22 -10.61 -14.71
N THR A 144 18.79 -9.48 -15.16
CA THR A 144 20.24 -9.29 -15.28
C THR A 144 20.66 -7.90 -14.78
N GLY A 145 21.96 -7.69 -14.58
CA GLY A 145 22.50 -6.38 -14.19
C GLY A 145 22.01 -5.90 -12.83
N SER A 146 21.73 -4.59 -12.72
CA SER A 146 21.32 -3.97 -11.45
C SER A 146 19.98 -4.47 -10.92
N GLU A 147 19.07 -4.90 -11.80
CA GLU A 147 17.76 -5.43 -11.41
C GLU A 147 17.87 -6.80 -10.75
N GLN A 148 18.72 -7.68 -11.30
CA GLN A 148 19.05 -8.96 -10.66
C GLN A 148 19.66 -8.74 -9.27
N GLN A 149 20.63 -7.83 -9.17
CA GLN A 149 21.29 -7.53 -7.89
C GLN A 149 20.30 -6.95 -6.87
N PHE A 150 19.38 -6.08 -7.30
CA PHE A 150 18.30 -5.57 -6.46
C PHE A 150 17.45 -6.69 -5.88
N TYR A 151 16.91 -7.58 -6.72
CA TYR A 151 16.07 -8.68 -6.24
C TYR A 151 16.82 -9.65 -5.34
N LYS A 152 18.09 -9.92 -5.64
CA LYS A 152 18.95 -10.73 -4.76
C LYS A 152 19.08 -10.10 -3.37
N ILE A 153 19.40 -8.81 -3.28
CA ILE A 153 19.52 -8.10 -2.00
C ILE A 153 18.20 -8.11 -1.23
N MET A 154 17.06 -7.90 -1.93
CA MET A 154 15.74 -7.95 -1.30
C MET A 154 15.39 -9.34 -0.78
N GLY A 155 15.75 -10.40 -1.51
CA GLY A 155 15.56 -11.79 -1.06
C GLY A 155 16.39 -12.11 0.19
N GLU A 156 17.68 -11.73 0.20
CA GLU A 156 18.56 -11.88 1.36
C GLU A 156 18.05 -11.10 2.58
N PHE A 157 17.59 -9.86 2.36
CA PHE A 157 17.00 -9.03 3.41
C PHE A 157 15.70 -9.61 3.98
N ALA A 158 14.83 -10.16 3.12
CA ALA A 158 13.60 -10.82 3.54
C ALA A 158 13.88 -12.07 4.38
N ALA A 159 14.85 -12.89 3.98
CA ALA A 159 15.26 -14.08 4.74
C ALA A 159 15.85 -13.73 6.11
N GLU A 160 16.66 -12.68 6.19
CA GLU A 160 17.20 -12.19 7.47
C GLU A 160 16.09 -11.67 8.40
N SER A 161 15.17 -10.86 7.85
CA SER A 161 14.00 -10.36 8.58
C SER A 161 13.18 -11.52 9.15
N GLN A 162 12.86 -12.53 8.34
CA GLN A 162 12.15 -13.73 8.78
C GLN A 162 12.89 -14.45 9.92
N GLY A 163 14.22 -14.60 9.82
CA GLY A 163 15.03 -15.23 10.87
C GLY A 163 14.98 -14.47 12.20
N VAL A 164 15.02 -13.13 12.17
CA VAL A 164 14.88 -12.28 13.36
C VAL A 164 13.49 -12.45 13.98
N VAL A 165 12.42 -12.38 13.17
CA VAL A 165 11.04 -12.54 13.67
C VAL A 165 10.82 -13.92 14.27
N GLN A 166 11.26 -15.00 13.60
CA GLN A 166 11.10 -16.36 14.12
C GLN A 166 11.86 -16.60 15.43
N THR A 167 13.07 -16.03 15.55
CA THR A 167 13.86 -16.16 16.78
C THR A 167 13.19 -15.42 17.94
N TRP A 168 12.65 -14.23 17.67
CA TRP A 168 11.89 -13.47 18.64
C TRP A 168 10.58 -14.18 19.04
N SER A 169 9.77 -14.66 18.09
CA SER A 169 8.49 -15.34 18.38
C SER A 169 8.73 -16.60 19.23
N LYS A 170 9.74 -17.42 18.92
CA LYS A 170 10.11 -18.57 19.77
C LYS A 170 10.47 -18.18 21.20
N SER A 171 11.17 -17.06 21.38
CA SER A 171 11.52 -16.56 22.71
C SER A 171 10.32 -16.01 23.46
N TYR A 172 9.37 -15.41 22.74
CA TYR A 172 8.09 -14.95 23.28
C TYR A 172 7.22 -16.13 23.73
N ASP A 173 7.06 -17.15 22.89
CA ASP A 173 6.33 -18.38 23.21
C ASP A 173 6.89 -19.07 24.45
N ALA A 174 8.21 -19.08 24.60
CA ALA A 174 8.86 -19.62 25.78
C ALA A 174 8.42 -18.87 27.05
N VAL A 175 8.32 -17.54 27.01
CA VAL A 175 7.82 -16.72 28.14
C VAL A 175 6.32 -16.88 28.35
N ALA A 176 5.54 -17.06 27.28
CA ALA A 176 4.10 -17.26 27.36
C ALA A 176 3.68 -18.64 27.90
N ALA A 177 4.63 -19.57 28.01
CA ALA A 177 4.36 -20.90 28.54
C ALA A 177 3.87 -20.82 30.01
N PRO A 178 2.82 -21.57 30.41
CA PRO A 178 2.20 -21.46 31.74
C PRO A 178 3.15 -21.66 32.93
N ARG A 179 4.27 -22.34 32.72
CA ARG A 179 5.31 -22.57 33.74
C ARG A 179 6.08 -21.30 34.09
N ILE A 180 6.26 -20.40 33.13
CA ILE A 180 7.10 -19.21 33.30
C ILE A 180 6.30 -18.14 34.05
N LEU A 181 6.93 -17.51 35.05
CA LEU A 181 6.30 -16.57 35.99
C LEU A 181 5.32 -17.20 37.00
N ASP A 182 5.23 -18.53 37.06
CA ASP A 182 4.51 -19.20 38.15
C ASP A 182 5.37 -19.23 39.41
N LEU A 183 5.10 -18.29 40.33
CA LEU A 183 5.81 -18.18 41.60
C LEU A 183 5.64 -19.42 42.49
N ALA A 184 4.58 -20.21 42.31
CA ALA A 184 4.38 -21.43 43.08
C ALA A 184 5.41 -22.52 42.69
N LEU A 185 5.99 -22.45 41.50
CA LEU A 185 6.99 -23.40 41.03
C LEU A 185 8.41 -23.06 41.50
N LEU A 186 8.66 -21.83 41.98
CA LEU A 186 9.96 -21.33 42.45
C LEU A 186 10.38 -21.91 43.81
N THR A 187 10.38 -23.23 43.91
CA THR A 187 10.70 -24.01 45.11
C THR A 187 12.15 -24.49 45.14
N SER A 188 12.90 -24.30 44.04
CA SER A 188 14.30 -24.69 43.93
C SER A 188 15.11 -23.69 43.11
N ASP A 189 16.41 -23.59 43.40
CA ASP A 189 17.34 -22.74 42.66
C ASP A 189 17.39 -23.11 41.16
N ALA A 190 17.27 -24.41 40.84
CA ALA A 190 17.27 -24.89 39.47
C ALA A 190 16.06 -24.38 38.66
N GLU A 191 14.87 -24.34 39.27
CA GLU A 191 13.68 -23.77 38.62
C GLU A 191 13.81 -22.26 38.45
N PHE A 192 14.31 -21.57 39.48
CA PHE A 192 14.56 -20.14 39.42
C PHE A 192 15.54 -19.79 38.29
N ASP A 193 16.65 -20.50 38.18
CA ASP A 193 17.65 -20.29 37.13
C ASP A 193 17.08 -20.60 35.74
N TYR A 194 16.26 -21.64 35.60
CA TYR A 194 15.58 -21.95 34.35
C TYR A 194 14.68 -20.79 33.90
N GLN A 195 13.76 -20.34 34.74
CA GLN A 195 12.84 -19.26 34.38
C GLN A 195 13.58 -17.94 34.13
N LYS A 196 14.60 -17.63 34.94
CA LYS A 196 15.48 -16.48 34.73
C LYS A 196 16.17 -16.52 33.36
N ASN A 197 16.66 -17.68 32.93
CA ASN A 197 17.29 -17.83 31.62
C ASN A 197 16.30 -17.66 30.47
N VAL A 198 15.06 -18.14 30.61
CA VAL A 198 14.00 -17.90 29.63
C VAL A 198 13.71 -16.41 29.48
N LEU A 199 13.51 -15.69 30.60
CA LEU A 199 13.28 -14.25 30.60
C LEU A 199 14.46 -13.47 30.01
N LYS A 200 15.69 -13.85 30.40
CA LYS A 200 16.92 -13.23 29.86
C LYS A 200 17.01 -13.41 28.34
N THR A 201 16.74 -14.61 27.84
CA THR A 201 16.75 -14.91 26.40
C THR A 201 15.72 -14.06 25.67
N TYR A 202 14.50 -13.96 26.20
CA TYR A 202 13.45 -13.11 25.61
C TYR A 202 13.84 -11.62 25.55
N VAL A 203 14.45 -11.08 26.61
CA VAL A 203 14.95 -9.70 26.62
C VAL A 203 16.02 -9.51 25.55
N GLU A 204 17.01 -10.41 25.47
CA GLU A 204 18.07 -10.35 24.46
C GLU A 204 17.51 -10.40 23.04
N GLN A 205 16.59 -11.31 22.76
CA GLN A 205 15.98 -11.42 21.42
C GLN A 205 15.05 -10.25 21.11
N SER A 206 14.36 -9.68 22.10
CA SER A 206 13.56 -8.48 21.92
C SER A 206 14.41 -7.25 21.60
N THR A 207 15.61 -7.14 22.18
CA THR A 207 16.58 -6.11 21.80
C THR A 207 17.03 -6.29 20.35
N VAL A 208 17.43 -7.51 19.95
CA VAL A 208 17.84 -7.80 18.56
C VAL A 208 16.71 -7.47 17.57
N TYR A 209 15.48 -7.90 17.87
CA TYR A 209 14.30 -7.60 17.07
C TYR A 209 14.08 -6.09 16.95
N SER A 210 14.06 -5.37 18.07
CA SER A 210 13.86 -3.93 18.09
C SER A 210 14.94 -3.18 17.30
N ASP A 211 16.20 -3.54 17.50
CA ASP A 211 17.33 -2.92 16.81
C ASP A 211 17.29 -3.18 15.30
N PHE A 212 16.90 -4.39 14.87
CA PHE A 212 16.73 -4.71 13.46
C PHE A 212 15.70 -3.79 12.79
N PHE A 213 14.50 -3.66 13.39
CA PHE A 213 13.44 -2.83 12.81
C PHE A 213 13.68 -1.33 12.95
N ALA A 214 14.30 -0.87 14.04
CA ALA A 214 14.72 0.52 14.21
C ALA A 214 15.75 0.95 13.15
N ASN A 215 16.61 0.02 12.73
CA ASN A 215 17.62 0.26 11.72
C ASN A 215 17.24 -0.24 10.32
N MET A 216 16.01 -0.73 10.11
CA MET A 216 15.57 -1.35 8.86
C MET A 216 15.86 -0.47 7.64
N VAL A 217 15.42 0.80 7.68
CA VAL A 217 15.61 1.74 6.57
C VAL A 217 17.10 1.99 6.30
N THR A 218 17.89 2.22 7.35
CA THR A 218 19.33 2.49 7.23
C THR A 218 20.08 1.27 6.72
N GLY A 219 19.78 0.08 7.25
CA GLY A 219 20.36 -1.18 6.82
C GLY A 219 20.01 -1.50 5.36
N LEU A 220 18.76 -1.26 4.96
CA LEU A 220 18.33 -1.43 3.57
C LEU A 220 19.06 -0.45 2.63
N LYS A 221 19.16 0.83 2.99
CA LYS A 221 19.94 1.84 2.24
C LYS A 221 21.39 1.39 2.05
N GLN A 222 22.03 0.92 3.12
CA GLN A 222 23.42 0.47 3.08
C GLN A 222 23.59 -0.72 2.13
N ARG A 223 22.72 -1.73 2.21
CA ARG A 223 22.79 -2.91 1.31
C ARG A 223 22.57 -2.54 -0.14
N LEU A 224 21.62 -1.65 -0.40
CA LEU A 224 21.27 -1.19 -1.74
C LEU A 224 22.27 -0.19 -2.34
N SER A 225 23.19 0.36 -1.54
CA SER A 225 24.18 1.35 -1.99
C SER A 225 25.06 0.88 -3.15
N VAL A 226 25.26 -0.45 -3.28
CA VAL A 226 26.02 -1.07 -4.38
C VAL A 226 25.39 -0.82 -5.76
N LEU A 227 24.09 -0.50 -5.81
CA LEU A 227 23.36 -0.19 -7.04
C LEU A 227 23.43 1.30 -7.43
N GLY A 228 24.05 2.13 -6.58
CA GLY A 228 24.09 3.59 -6.71
C GLY A 228 22.86 4.28 -6.11
N GLU A 229 23.08 5.37 -5.38
CA GLU A 229 22.04 6.11 -4.65
C GLU A 229 20.93 6.70 -5.54
N ASN A 230 21.22 6.90 -6.83
CA ASN A 230 20.28 7.44 -7.81
C ASN A 230 19.51 6.35 -8.58
N SER A 231 19.70 5.07 -8.25
CA SER A 231 18.95 3.99 -8.88
C SER A 231 17.46 4.07 -8.52
N GLU A 232 16.59 3.98 -9.52
CA GLU A 232 15.12 4.02 -9.33
C GLU A 232 14.65 2.89 -8.40
N TYR A 233 15.30 1.72 -8.45
CA TYR A 233 15.03 0.60 -7.54
C TYR A 233 15.33 0.96 -6.08
N VAL A 234 16.46 1.63 -5.84
CA VAL A 234 16.88 2.04 -4.49
C VAL A 234 15.93 3.09 -3.94
N GLN A 235 15.61 4.12 -4.72
CA GLN A 235 14.68 5.16 -4.31
C GLN A 235 13.29 4.60 -4.03
N GLY A 236 12.80 3.70 -4.89
CA GLY A 236 11.51 3.04 -4.71
C GLY A 236 11.43 2.22 -3.42
N ALA A 237 12.40 1.33 -3.20
CA ALA A 237 12.43 0.46 -2.02
C ALA A 237 12.59 1.26 -0.71
N VAL A 238 13.51 2.23 -0.70
CA VAL A 238 13.76 3.07 0.48
C VAL A 238 12.53 3.91 0.83
N LYS A 239 11.94 4.58 -0.16
CA LYS A 239 10.73 5.39 0.07
C LYS A 239 9.58 4.52 0.57
N GLY A 240 9.42 3.31 0.04
CA GLY A 240 8.44 2.35 0.51
C GLY A 240 8.65 1.97 1.98
N ALA A 241 9.89 1.64 2.36
CA ALA A 241 10.25 1.30 3.73
C ALA A 241 10.06 2.48 4.71
N GLU A 242 10.49 3.69 4.32
CA GLU A 242 10.29 4.92 5.11
C GLU A 242 8.80 5.22 5.33
N THR A 243 7.99 5.11 4.28
CA THR A 243 6.53 5.33 4.37
C THR A 243 5.90 4.37 5.37
N ARG A 244 6.19 3.07 5.26
CA ARG A 244 5.66 2.06 6.18
C ARG A 244 6.13 2.26 7.63
N TYR A 245 7.39 2.63 7.82
CA TYR A 245 7.93 2.92 9.14
C TYR A 245 7.22 4.10 9.80
N LEU A 246 6.95 5.18 9.04
CA LEU A 246 6.19 6.33 9.52
C LEU A 246 4.74 5.99 9.84
N GLU A 247 4.08 5.18 9.02
CA GLU A 247 2.72 4.70 9.29
C GLU A 247 2.65 3.91 10.62
N GLN A 248 3.57 2.97 10.83
CA GLN A 248 3.65 2.18 12.07
C GLN A 248 3.94 3.04 13.31
N LEU A 249 4.82 4.04 13.18
CA LEU A 249 5.09 4.99 14.26
C LEU A 249 3.83 5.78 14.63
N GLN A 250 3.08 6.25 13.63
CA GLN A 250 1.83 6.99 13.86
C GLN A 250 0.77 6.13 14.55
N GLU A 251 0.60 4.89 14.11
CA GLU A 251 -0.32 3.92 14.72
C GLU A 251 0.07 3.65 16.18
N THR A 252 1.35 3.38 16.45
CA THR A 252 1.86 3.14 17.81
C THR A 252 1.68 4.35 18.73
N LEU A 253 1.91 5.57 18.21
CA LEU A 253 1.70 6.80 18.98
C LEU A 253 0.23 7.01 19.32
N SER A 254 -0.68 6.78 18.35
CA SER A 254 -2.12 6.87 18.55
C SER A 254 -2.64 5.89 19.59
N ASP A 255 -2.17 4.63 19.54
CA ASP A 255 -2.55 3.60 20.51
C ASP A 255 -2.05 3.93 21.91
N ASN A 256 -0.82 4.44 22.04
CA ASN A 256 -0.28 4.86 23.32
C ASN A 256 -1.05 6.06 23.91
N GLU A 257 -1.41 7.04 23.09
CA GLU A 257 -2.24 8.17 23.51
C GLU A 257 -3.61 7.70 24.01
N ALA A 258 -4.26 6.78 23.29
CA ALA A 258 -5.53 6.18 23.70
C ALA A 258 -5.40 5.44 25.05
N ARG A 259 -4.32 4.67 25.26
CA ARG A 259 -4.07 3.96 26.53
C ARG A 259 -3.84 4.92 27.70
N VAL A 260 -3.08 6.00 27.49
CA VAL A 260 -2.84 7.04 28.51
C VAL A 260 -4.14 7.74 28.89
N ASN A 261 -4.97 8.09 27.91
CA ASN A 261 -6.28 8.69 28.15
C ASN A 261 -7.22 7.75 28.91
N ALA A 262 -7.25 6.46 28.56
CA ALA A 262 -8.05 5.45 29.25
C ALA A 262 -7.61 5.26 30.72
N LEU A 263 -6.29 5.19 30.97
CA LEU A 263 -5.75 5.10 32.33
C LEU A 263 -6.05 6.35 33.15
N SER A 264 -5.96 7.54 32.54
CA SER A 264 -6.28 8.81 33.19
C SER A 264 -7.75 8.87 33.59
N GLN A 265 -8.66 8.44 32.71
CA GLN A 265 -10.10 8.36 33.02
C GLN A 265 -10.37 7.35 34.14
N GLN A 266 -9.76 6.17 34.11
CA GLN A 266 -9.89 5.18 35.20
C GLN A 266 -9.38 5.68 36.55
N LEU A 267 -8.36 6.55 36.56
CA LEU A 267 -7.87 7.21 37.78
C LEU A 267 -8.86 8.27 38.28
N LEU A 268 -9.43 9.07 37.37
CA LEU A 268 -10.45 10.07 37.72
C LEU A 268 -11.73 9.43 38.27
N ASP A 269 -12.18 8.31 37.70
CA ASP A 269 -13.39 7.61 38.15
C ASP A 269 -13.22 6.93 39.54
N LYS A 270 -11.98 6.79 40.02
CA LYS A 270 -11.65 6.22 41.35
C LYS A 270 -11.45 7.27 42.44
N LEU A 271 -11.45 8.57 42.09
CA LEU A 271 -11.29 9.71 43.00
C LEU A 271 -12.64 10.38 43.28
#